data_AF-A0A504WUE3-F1
#
_entry.id   AF-A0A504WUE3-F1
#
_cell.length_a   1.000
_cell.length_b   1.000
_cell.length_c   1.000
_cell.angle_alpha   90.00
_cell.angle_beta   90.00
_cell.angle_gamma   90.00
#
_symmetry.space_group_name_H-M   'P 1'
#
loop_
_entity.id
_entity.type
_entity.pdbx_description
1 polymer ?
#
loop_
_entity_poly.entity_id
_entity_poly.type
_entity_poly.pdbx_seq_one_letter_code
_entity_poly.pdbx_strand_id
1 'polypeptide(L)'
;MAGSLLKTLQEDLRDETELRTKGIGETLQNYVHRAELSHMESPEADEAFSKSLDAKVDDLFARIPLPQDPMKVALALTDEEAKEEAAAELVKEAVREMYWRKLDAKQAEELRLKRAQEKLQKQGAIQYFEERREERLREHTNRRFAAQPLAVEPQSPAGKGVTASPLQNPDSTLSAEELCEELATLKANVSRLEELLRYKT
;
A
#
# COMPACT_ATOMS: atom_id res chain seq x y z
N MET A 1 29.21 -78.23 102.06
CA MET A 1 28.19 -78.07 100.99
C MET A 1 27.56 -76.65 101.01
N ALA A 2 28.29 -75.59 101.41
CA ALA A 2 27.76 -74.21 101.45
C ALA A 2 28.47 -73.25 100.48
N GLY A 3 29.66 -73.62 99.98
CA GLY A 3 30.48 -72.75 99.11
C GLY A 3 30.08 -72.73 97.63
N SER A 4 29.30 -73.70 97.16
CA SER A 4 28.76 -73.67 95.78
C SER A 4 27.56 -72.75 95.69
N LEU A 5 26.65 -72.80 96.67
CA LEU A 5 25.40 -72.05 96.68
C LEU A 5 25.62 -70.53 96.79
N LEU A 6 26.66 -70.11 97.53
CA LEU A 6 27.03 -68.70 97.64
C LEU A 6 27.62 -68.14 96.33
N LYS A 7 28.31 -68.98 95.55
CA LYS A 7 28.85 -68.59 94.24
C LYS A 7 27.75 -68.45 93.20
N THR A 8 26.78 -69.38 93.17
CA THR A 8 25.64 -69.30 92.26
C THR A 8 24.81 -68.04 92.53
N LEU A 9 24.52 -67.76 93.80
CA LEU A 9 23.78 -66.53 94.17
C LEU A 9 24.55 -65.24 93.83
N GLN A 10 25.88 -65.27 93.85
CA GLN A 10 26.71 -64.12 93.48
C GLN A 10 26.77 -63.90 91.96
N GLU A 11 26.74 -64.97 91.16
CA GLU A 11 26.61 -64.90 89.70
C GLU A 11 25.20 -64.42 89.31
N ASP A 12 24.15 -65.00 89.90
CA ASP A 12 22.76 -64.60 89.62
C ASP A 12 22.50 -63.11 89.96
N LEU A 13 23.09 -62.60 91.05
CA LEU A 13 23.00 -61.18 91.41
C LEU A 13 23.76 -60.26 90.45
N ARG A 14 24.91 -60.71 89.90
CA ARG A 14 25.65 -59.92 88.89
C ARG A 14 24.85 -59.83 87.60
N ASP A 15 24.30 -60.95 87.15
CA ASP A 15 23.56 -61.03 85.89
C ASP A 15 22.27 -60.18 85.93
N GLU A 16 21.56 -60.16 87.07
CA GLU A 16 20.40 -59.29 87.30
C GLU A 16 20.77 -57.79 87.30
N THR A 17 21.93 -57.42 87.86
CA THR A 17 22.38 -56.01 87.88
C THR A 17 22.83 -55.51 86.51
N GLU A 18 23.38 -56.37 85.65
CA GLU A 18 23.74 -56.03 84.28
C GLU A 18 22.52 -55.92 83.36
N LEU A 19 21.47 -56.72 83.59
CA LEU A 19 20.20 -56.65 82.85
C LEU A 19 19.39 -55.38 83.17
N ARG A 20 19.43 -54.89 84.42
CA ARG A 20 18.70 -53.66 84.81
C ARG A 20 19.34 -52.36 84.32
N THR A 21 20.63 -52.36 83.99
CA THR A 21 21.37 -51.15 83.60
C THR A 21 21.42 -50.90 82.09
N LYS A 22 21.15 -51.93 81.25
CA LYS A 22 21.28 -51.85 79.78
C LYS A 22 19.96 -51.65 78.99
N GLY A 23 18.83 -51.45 79.66
CA GLY A 23 17.52 -51.70 79.02
C GLY A 23 16.85 -50.55 78.27
N ILE A 24 16.86 -49.30 78.78
CA ILE A 24 15.89 -48.29 78.31
C ILE A 24 16.48 -46.86 78.18
N GLY A 25 17.50 -46.49 78.98
CA GLY A 25 18.01 -45.11 79.01
C GLY A 25 18.94 -44.73 77.86
N GLU A 26 19.81 -45.65 77.43
CA GLU A 26 20.88 -45.37 76.46
C GLU A 26 20.37 -45.25 75.02
N THR A 27 19.33 -46.01 74.66
CA THR A 27 18.68 -45.90 73.35
C THR A 27 17.85 -44.62 73.26
N LEU A 28 17.14 -44.24 74.33
CA LEU A 28 16.29 -43.03 74.32
C LEU A 28 17.12 -41.74 74.19
N GLN A 29 18.26 -41.63 74.88
CA GLN A 29 19.16 -40.48 74.73
C GLN A 29 19.75 -40.37 73.31
N ASN A 30 20.06 -41.50 72.67
CA ASN A 30 20.58 -41.50 71.31
C ASN A 30 19.53 -41.12 70.25
N TYR A 31 18.25 -41.40 70.46
CA TYR A 31 17.18 -40.99 69.54
C TYR A 31 16.80 -39.51 69.67
N VAL A 32 16.91 -38.92 70.87
CA VAL A 32 16.66 -37.48 71.07
C VAL A 32 17.72 -36.63 70.36
N HIS A 33 19.01 -37.01 70.46
CA HIS A 33 20.09 -36.30 69.77
C HIS A 33 20.07 -36.48 68.24
N ARG A 34 19.40 -37.53 67.72
CA ARG A 34 19.25 -37.76 66.28
C ARG A 34 18.01 -37.11 65.67
N ALA A 35 16.98 -36.81 66.48
CA ALA A 35 15.72 -36.25 66.01
C ALA A 35 15.72 -34.71 65.98
N GLU A 36 16.49 -34.05 66.85
CA GLU A 36 16.43 -32.59 67.04
C GLU A 36 17.15 -31.75 65.97
N LEU A 37 17.86 -32.37 65.02
CA LEU A 37 18.56 -31.67 63.93
C LEU A 37 18.14 -32.08 62.52
N SER A 38 17.03 -32.83 62.38
CA SER A 38 16.52 -33.23 61.04
C SER A 38 15.89 -32.08 60.23
N HIS A 39 15.83 -30.88 60.81
CA HIS A 39 15.24 -29.68 60.21
C HIS A 39 16.29 -28.66 59.72
N MET A 40 17.57 -28.90 60.02
CA MET A 40 18.67 -28.09 59.50
C MET A 40 19.40 -28.94 58.47
N GLU A 41 19.14 -28.66 57.19
CA GLU A 41 19.99 -29.15 56.12
C GLU A 41 21.44 -28.73 56.44
N SER A 42 22.38 -29.66 56.32
CA SER A 42 23.80 -29.38 56.56
C SER A 42 24.22 -28.20 55.68
N PRO A 43 25.07 -27.27 56.15
CA PRO A 43 25.63 -26.22 55.30
C PRO A 43 26.22 -26.76 53.97
N GLU A 44 26.76 -27.98 54.00
CA GLU A 44 27.25 -28.67 52.80
C GLU A 44 26.13 -29.10 51.83
N ALA A 45 24.97 -29.48 52.37
CA ALA A 45 23.79 -29.84 51.58
C ALA A 45 23.16 -28.59 50.94
N ASP A 46 23.09 -27.48 51.67
CA ASP A 46 22.64 -26.19 51.15
C ASP A 46 23.55 -25.69 50.03
N GLU A 47 24.87 -25.80 50.21
CA GLU A 47 25.85 -25.49 49.17
C GLU A 47 25.72 -26.38 47.94
N ALA A 48 25.49 -27.69 48.13
CA ALA A 48 25.29 -28.61 47.02
C ALA A 48 23.99 -28.30 46.25
N PHE A 49 22.92 -27.96 46.97
CA PHE A 49 21.64 -27.60 46.38
C PHE A 49 21.74 -26.30 45.59
N SER A 50 22.33 -25.26 46.17
CA SER A 50 22.55 -23.95 45.51
C SER A 50 23.41 -24.07 44.26
N LYS A 51 24.52 -24.82 44.31
CA LYS A 51 25.32 -25.13 43.11
C LYS A 51 24.51 -25.87 42.03
N SER A 52 23.62 -26.79 42.42
CA SER A 52 22.73 -27.46 41.46
C SER A 52 21.69 -26.51 40.87
N LEU A 53 21.23 -25.54 41.66
CA LEU A 53 20.22 -24.57 41.27
C LEU A 53 20.81 -23.56 40.28
N ASP A 54 22.01 -23.05 40.57
CA ASP A 54 22.78 -22.19 39.66
C ASP A 54 23.05 -22.92 38.33
N ALA A 55 23.47 -24.18 38.37
CA ALA A 55 23.69 -24.96 37.16
C ALA A 55 22.42 -25.14 36.31
N LYS A 56 21.25 -25.31 36.94
CA LYS A 56 19.95 -25.40 36.24
C LYS A 56 19.52 -24.06 35.67
N VAL A 57 19.78 -22.97 36.38
CA VAL A 57 19.50 -21.61 35.92
C VAL A 57 20.36 -21.29 34.71
N ASP A 58 21.66 -21.59 34.78
CA ASP A 58 22.60 -21.39 33.67
C ASP A 58 22.22 -22.24 32.45
N ASP A 59 21.84 -23.51 32.63
CA ASP A 59 21.38 -24.36 31.52
C ASP A 59 20.07 -23.83 30.89
N LEU A 60 19.16 -23.27 31.70
CA LEU A 60 17.94 -22.65 31.21
C LEU A 60 18.25 -21.42 30.36
N PHE A 61 19.12 -20.52 30.85
CA PHE A 61 19.47 -19.30 30.13
C PHE A 61 20.44 -19.52 28.97
N ALA A 62 21.26 -20.59 29.00
CA ALA A 62 22.09 -20.99 27.87
C ALA A 62 21.26 -21.48 26.68
N ARG A 63 20.07 -22.06 26.93
CA ARG A 63 19.14 -22.53 25.90
C ARG A 63 18.27 -21.42 25.31
N ILE A 64 18.10 -20.30 26.01
CA ILE A 64 17.33 -19.16 25.53
C ILE A 64 18.29 -18.27 24.73
N PRO A 65 18.22 -18.23 23.38
CA PRO A 65 19.08 -17.35 22.61
C PRO A 65 18.75 -15.91 22.98
N LEU A 66 19.71 -15.23 23.61
CA LEU A 66 19.60 -13.80 23.86
C LEU A 66 19.55 -13.08 22.51
N PRO A 67 18.57 -12.20 22.28
CA PRO A 67 18.52 -11.41 21.06
C PRO A 67 19.78 -10.56 20.96
N GLN A 68 20.36 -10.48 19.75
CA GLN A 68 21.57 -9.69 19.48
C GLN A 68 21.39 -8.20 19.84
N ASP A 69 20.16 -7.70 19.76
CA ASP A 69 19.76 -6.38 20.22
C ASP A 69 18.35 -6.46 20.86
N PRO A 70 18.25 -6.41 22.20
CA PRO A 70 16.97 -6.50 22.89
C PRO A 70 16.05 -5.29 22.62
N MET A 71 16.62 -4.12 22.30
CA MET A 71 15.85 -2.92 22.01
C MET A 71 15.15 -3.04 20.66
N LYS A 72 15.86 -3.59 19.66
CA LYS A 72 15.29 -3.83 18.33
C LYS A 72 14.11 -4.80 18.35
N VAL A 73 14.16 -5.82 19.21
CA VAL A 73 13.04 -6.76 19.38
C VAL A 73 11.89 -6.13 20.14
N ALA A 74 12.16 -5.34 21.19
CA ALA A 74 11.12 -4.65 21.95
C ALA A 74 10.39 -3.57 21.13
N LEU A 75 11.07 -2.99 20.15
CA LEU A 75 10.52 -1.98 19.23
C LEU A 75 10.10 -2.57 17.88
N ALA A 76 10.17 -3.89 17.71
CA ALA A 76 9.71 -4.51 16.48
C ALA A 76 8.20 -4.31 16.37
N LEU A 77 7.75 -3.89 15.18
CA LEU A 77 6.33 -3.74 14.91
C LEU A 77 5.62 -5.06 15.17
N THR A 78 4.49 -4.96 15.86
CA THR A 78 3.59 -6.08 16.03
C THR A 78 2.88 -6.39 14.71
N ASP A 79 2.41 -7.62 14.53
CA ASP A 79 1.72 -8.04 13.31
C ASP A 79 0.49 -7.17 13.01
N GLU A 80 -0.16 -6.63 14.04
CA GLU A 80 -1.31 -5.74 13.88
C GLU A 80 -0.89 -4.33 13.41
N GLU A 81 0.19 -3.77 13.95
CA GLU A 81 0.74 -2.48 13.48
C GLU A 81 1.23 -2.59 12.03
N ALA A 82 1.85 -3.72 11.66
CA ALA A 82 2.29 -3.95 10.29
C ALA A 82 1.10 -4.05 9.30
N LYS A 83 -0.03 -4.65 9.72
CA LYS A 83 -1.26 -4.68 8.91
C LYS A 83 -1.90 -3.30 8.78
N GLU A 84 -1.90 -2.52 9.86
CA GLU A 84 -2.42 -1.15 9.84
C GLU A 84 -1.60 -0.26 8.90
N GLU A 85 -0.27 -0.37 8.95
CA GLU A 85 0.62 0.36 8.04
C GLU A 85 0.35 -0.02 6.58
N ALA A 86 0.21 -1.32 6.28
CA ALA A 86 -0.10 -1.79 4.94
C ALA A 86 -1.48 -1.27 4.44
N ALA A 87 -2.49 -1.25 5.31
CA ALA A 87 -3.80 -0.69 4.99
C ALA A 87 -3.73 0.83 4.74
N ALA A 88 -2.93 1.55 5.54
CA ALA A 88 -2.72 2.98 5.37
C ALA A 88 -2.00 3.30 4.04
N GLU A 89 -1.00 2.51 3.66
CA GLU A 89 -0.33 2.68 2.36
C GLU A 89 -1.29 2.44 1.19
N LEU A 90 -2.16 1.43 1.25
CA LEU A 90 -3.20 1.24 0.24
C LEU A 90 -4.11 2.47 0.08
N VAL A 91 -4.52 3.08 1.20
CA VAL A 91 -5.33 4.30 1.16
C VAL A 91 -4.53 5.46 0.55
N LYS A 92 -3.26 5.62 0.92
CA LYS A 92 -2.39 6.67 0.34
C LYS A 92 -2.25 6.50 -1.16
N GLU A 93 -2.06 5.27 -1.65
CA GLU A 93 -1.96 4.98 -3.08
C GLU A 93 -3.27 5.27 -3.83
N ALA A 94 -4.40 4.83 -3.28
CA ALA A 94 -5.71 5.10 -3.87
C ALA A 94 -6.00 6.61 -3.98
N VAL A 95 -5.66 7.38 -2.94
CA VAL A 95 -5.79 8.85 -2.96
C VAL A 95 -4.85 9.47 -4.00
N ARG A 96 -3.62 8.98 -4.09
CA ARG A 96 -2.65 9.42 -5.11
C ARG A 96 -3.19 9.20 -6.52
N GLU A 97 -3.69 8.00 -6.81
CA GLU A 97 -4.23 7.66 -8.14
C GLU A 97 -5.44 8.54 -8.48
N MET A 98 -6.36 8.71 -7.54
CA MET A 98 -7.53 9.58 -7.71
C MET A 98 -7.13 11.04 -7.98
N TYR A 99 -6.08 11.53 -7.34
CA TYR A 99 -5.55 12.87 -7.59
C TYR A 99 -5.03 13.00 -9.03
N TRP A 100 -4.20 12.04 -9.48
CA TRP A 100 -3.66 12.04 -10.85
C TRP A 100 -4.77 11.97 -11.91
N ARG A 101 -5.74 11.08 -11.75
CA ARG A 101 -6.90 11.00 -12.66
C ARG A 101 -7.66 12.32 -12.75
N LYS A 102 -7.86 13.01 -11.61
CA LYS A 102 -8.50 14.34 -11.60
C LYS A 102 -7.64 15.39 -12.29
N LEU A 103 -6.33 15.33 -12.14
CA LEU A 103 -5.41 16.26 -12.79
C LEU A 103 -5.46 16.09 -14.31
N ASP A 104 -5.38 14.84 -14.78
CA ASP A 104 -5.45 14.50 -16.20
C ASP A 104 -6.79 14.91 -16.82
N ALA A 105 -7.90 14.66 -16.11
CA ALA A 105 -9.23 15.07 -16.55
C ALA A 105 -9.34 16.60 -16.68
N LYS A 106 -8.78 17.36 -15.73
CA LYS A 106 -8.74 18.83 -15.80
C LYS A 106 -7.91 19.30 -17.00
N GLN A 107 -6.73 18.73 -17.21
CA GLN A 107 -5.88 19.10 -18.36
C GLN A 107 -6.57 18.79 -19.69
N ALA A 108 -7.25 17.64 -19.79
CA ALA A 108 -8.02 17.27 -20.97
C ALA A 108 -9.18 18.25 -21.23
N GLU A 109 -9.90 18.67 -20.17
CA GLU A 109 -10.96 19.67 -20.29
C GLU A 109 -10.41 21.04 -20.70
N GLU A 110 -9.32 21.50 -20.09
CA GLU A 110 -8.66 22.76 -20.46
C GLU A 110 -8.23 22.77 -21.93
N LEU A 111 -7.67 21.66 -22.42
CA LEU A 111 -7.32 21.52 -23.84
C LEU A 111 -8.56 21.54 -24.74
N ARG A 112 -9.64 20.88 -24.32
CA ARG A 112 -10.93 20.90 -25.05
C ARG A 112 -11.48 22.32 -25.15
N LEU A 113 -11.47 23.07 -24.04
CA LEU A 113 -11.94 24.45 -23.98
C LEU A 113 -11.08 25.37 -24.85
N LYS A 114 -9.74 25.27 -24.77
CA LYS A 114 -8.82 26.04 -25.62
C LYS A 114 -9.10 25.80 -27.10
N ARG A 115 -9.24 24.53 -27.53
CA ARG A 115 -9.59 24.19 -28.91
C ARG A 115 -10.96 24.74 -29.32
N ALA A 116 -11.96 24.72 -28.43
CA ALA A 116 -13.27 25.27 -28.70
C ALA A 116 -13.21 26.80 -28.89
N GLN A 117 -12.44 27.50 -28.04
CA GLN A 117 -12.21 28.93 -28.15
C GLN A 117 -11.51 29.31 -29.46
N GLU A 118 -10.47 28.56 -29.86
CA GLU A 118 -9.79 28.78 -31.14
C GLU A 118 -10.74 28.58 -32.33
N LYS A 119 -11.60 27.55 -32.29
CA LYS A 119 -12.62 27.33 -33.33
C LYS A 119 -13.60 28.49 -33.41
N LEU A 120 -14.08 28.99 -32.28
CA LEU A 120 -15.00 30.13 -32.22
C LEU A 120 -14.34 31.40 -32.79
N GLN A 121 -13.09 31.67 -32.43
CA GLN A 121 -12.34 32.80 -32.97
C GLN A 121 -12.16 32.69 -34.49
N LYS A 122 -11.84 31.50 -35.00
CA LYS A 122 -11.74 31.24 -36.45
C LYS A 122 -13.08 31.43 -37.15
N GLN A 123 -14.18 30.94 -36.57
CA GLN A 123 -15.53 31.15 -37.12
C GLN A 123 -15.92 32.63 -37.15
N GLY A 124 -15.64 33.39 -36.08
CA GLY A 124 -15.86 34.83 -36.07
C GLY A 124 -15.02 35.57 -37.12
N ALA A 125 -13.78 35.16 -37.34
CA ALA A 125 -12.95 35.70 -38.41
C ALA A 125 -13.52 35.38 -39.80
N ILE A 126 -13.97 34.16 -40.03
CA ILE A 126 -14.62 33.75 -41.29
C ILE A 126 -15.87 34.60 -41.55
N GLN A 127 -16.75 34.72 -40.56
CA GLN A 127 -17.97 35.55 -40.66
C GLN A 127 -17.64 37.02 -40.98
N TYR A 128 -16.64 37.60 -40.31
CA TYR A 128 -16.19 38.97 -40.61
C TYR A 128 -15.72 39.14 -42.06
N PHE A 129 -14.94 38.19 -42.58
CA PHE A 129 -14.46 38.24 -43.96
C PHE A 129 -15.56 37.99 -44.99
N GLU A 130 -16.54 37.14 -44.66
CA GLU A 130 -17.74 36.90 -45.47
C GLU A 130 -18.60 38.16 -45.56
N GLU A 131 -18.94 38.78 -44.42
CA GLU A 131 -19.70 40.04 -44.37
C GLU A 131 -19.00 41.14 -45.17
N ARG A 132 -17.68 41.29 -45.01
CA ARG A 132 -16.90 42.28 -45.77
C ARG A 132 -16.83 41.97 -47.27
N ARG A 133 -16.95 40.70 -47.67
CA ARG A 133 -17.04 40.31 -49.08
C ARG A 133 -18.40 40.67 -49.64
N GLU A 134 -19.48 40.36 -48.92
CA GLU A 134 -20.84 40.71 -49.28
C GLU A 134 -21.03 42.22 -49.38
N GLU A 135 -20.50 42.99 -48.43
CA GLU A 135 -20.56 44.45 -48.45
C GLU A 135 -19.89 45.03 -49.70
N ARG A 136 -18.68 44.55 -50.06
CA ARG A 136 -18.01 44.95 -51.31
C ARG A 136 -18.80 44.58 -52.56
N LEU A 137 -19.46 43.41 -52.57
CA LEU A 137 -20.35 43.00 -53.66
C LEU A 137 -21.58 43.92 -53.75
N ARG A 138 -22.17 44.32 -52.62
CA ARG A 138 -23.26 45.31 -52.56
C ARG A 138 -22.79 46.69 -53.03
N GLU A 139 -21.62 47.16 -52.61
CA GLU A 139 -21.06 48.43 -53.09
C GLU A 139 -20.79 48.41 -54.59
N HIS A 140 -20.21 47.32 -55.10
CA HIS A 140 -19.91 47.18 -56.52
C HIS A 140 -21.19 47.10 -57.37
N THR A 141 -22.19 46.36 -56.92
CA THR A 141 -23.51 46.33 -57.58
C THR A 141 -24.17 47.70 -57.54
N ASN A 142 -24.22 48.36 -56.38
CA ASN A 142 -24.75 49.71 -56.23
C ASN A 142 -24.02 50.72 -57.14
N ARG A 143 -22.69 50.64 -57.26
CA ARG A 143 -21.92 51.48 -58.20
C ARG A 143 -22.22 51.17 -59.66
N ARG A 144 -22.39 49.90 -60.04
CA ARG A 144 -22.81 49.51 -61.39
C ARG A 144 -24.21 50.02 -61.72
N PHE A 145 -25.15 49.94 -60.77
CA PHE A 145 -26.51 50.47 -60.95
C PHE A 145 -26.51 52.01 -60.98
N ALA A 146 -25.67 52.68 -60.20
CA ALA A 146 -25.51 54.13 -60.24
C ALA A 146 -24.76 54.65 -61.49
N ALA A 147 -23.91 53.82 -62.10
CA ALA A 147 -23.14 54.13 -63.30
C ALA A 147 -23.80 53.65 -64.60
N GLN A 148 -24.99 53.04 -64.55
CA GLN A 148 -25.80 52.86 -65.75
C GLN A 148 -26.28 54.25 -66.20
N PRO A 149 -25.88 54.75 -67.39
CA PRO A 149 -26.58 55.87 -67.98
C PRO A 149 -28.03 55.46 -68.16
N LEU A 150 -28.98 56.35 -67.84
CA LEU A 150 -30.39 56.20 -68.23
C LEU A 150 -30.45 56.06 -69.76
N ALA A 151 -30.35 54.83 -70.26
CA ALA A 151 -30.69 54.50 -71.62
C ALA A 151 -32.22 54.55 -71.69
N VAL A 152 -32.72 55.66 -72.25
CA VAL A 152 -34.08 55.75 -72.76
C VAL A 152 -34.20 54.73 -73.89
N GLU A 153 -34.81 53.58 -73.60
CA GLU A 153 -35.17 52.59 -74.61
C GLU A 153 -36.41 53.06 -75.39
N PRO A 154 -36.38 53.06 -76.74
CA PRO A 154 -37.58 53.13 -77.55
C PRO A 154 -38.25 51.75 -77.62
N GLN A 155 -39.57 51.72 -77.44
CA GLN A 155 -40.40 50.53 -77.53
C GLN A 155 -40.22 49.71 -78.82
N SER A 156 -40.07 48.37 -78.70
CA SER A 156 -40.74 47.38 -79.57
C SER A 156 -40.43 45.92 -79.20
N PRO A 157 -41.20 44.90 -79.67
CA PRO A 157 -41.79 43.93 -78.77
C PRO A 157 -41.31 42.48 -78.92
N ALA A 158 -41.65 41.70 -77.88
CA ALA A 158 -41.96 40.27 -77.87
C ALA A 158 -41.03 39.29 -78.59
N GLY A 159 -40.25 38.53 -77.79
CA GLY A 159 -39.57 37.31 -78.21
C GLY A 159 -39.28 36.40 -77.01
N LYS A 160 -39.60 35.12 -77.15
CA LYS A 160 -39.66 34.08 -76.11
C LYS A 160 -38.29 33.54 -75.67
N GLY A 161 -38.22 33.09 -74.41
CA GLY A 161 -37.71 31.75 -74.07
C GLY A 161 -36.35 31.63 -73.38
N VAL A 162 -36.40 31.04 -72.16
CA VAL A 162 -35.49 30.03 -71.54
C VAL A 162 -33.99 30.40 -71.46
N THR A 163 -33.22 30.26 -70.37
CA THR A 163 -33.08 29.24 -69.32
C THR A 163 -32.36 29.85 -68.12
N ALA A 164 -32.79 29.49 -66.91
CA ALA A 164 -32.00 29.66 -65.69
C ALA A 164 -30.85 28.65 -65.65
N SER A 165 -29.63 29.10 -65.35
CA SER A 165 -28.53 28.23 -64.91
C SER A 165 -28.18 28.57 -63.47
N PRO A 166 -28.28 27.62 -62.52
CA PRO A 166 -27.90 27.83 -61.13
C PRO A 166 -26.38 27.82 -60.98
N LEU A 167 -25.84 28.81 -60.27
CA LEU A 167 -24.47 28.80 -59.76
C LEU A 167 -24.32 27.62 -58.78
N GLN A 168 -23.54 26.62 -59.17
CA GLN A 168 -23.08 25.54 -58.30
C GLN A 168 -22.12 26.12 -57.24
N ASN A 169 -22.49 25.99 -55.97
CA ASN A 169 -21.56 26.07 -54.85
C ASN A 169 -20.70 24.79 -54.84
N PRO A 170 -19.36 24.87 -54.72
CA PRO A 170 -18.54 23.70 -54.46
C PRO A 170 -18.50 23.44 -52.95
N ASP A 171 -19.54 22.84 -52.41
CA ASP A 171 -19.42 22.15 -51.12
C ASP A 171 -18.53 20.92 -51.38
N SER A 172 -17.25 21.05 -51.02
CA SER A 172 -16.28 19.95 -51.03
C SER A 172 -16.60 19.03 -49.85
N THR A 173 -17.63 18.20 -50.02
CA THR A 173 -17.85 17.03 -49.19
C THR A 173 -16.87 15.96 -49.66
N LEU A 174 -15.73 15.84 -48.98
CA LEU A 174 -14.83 14.70 -49.15
C LEU A 174 -15.67 13.42 -48.99
N SER A 175 -15.50 12.51 -49.94
CA SER A 175 -16.26 11.26 -49.93
C SER A 175 -15.89 10.45 -48.69
N ALA A 176 -16.79 9.58 -48.23
CA ALA A 176 -16.54 8.74 -47.05
C ALA A 176 -15.28 7.86 -47.21
N GLU A 177 -14.90 7.54 -48.45
CA GLU A 177 -13.73 6.76 -48.78
C GLU A 177 -12.43 7.56 -48.53
N GLU A 178 -12.39 8.83 -48.93
CA GLU A 178 -11.23 9.72 -48.70
C GLU A 178 -11.00 9.96 -47.20
N LEU A 179 -12.08 10.10 -46.42
CA LEU A 179 -11.99 10.22 -44.96
C LEU A 179 -11.46 8.95 -44.29
N CYS A 180 -11.79 7.77 -44.82
CA CYS A 180 -11.27 6.51 -44.33
C CYS A 180 -9.76 6.36 -44.63
N GLU A 181 -9.32 6.79 -45.81
CA GLU A 181 -7.90 6.81 -46.18
C GLU A 181 -7.10 7.80 -45.32
N GLU A 182 -7.62 9.00 -45.07
CA GLU A 182 -7.00 9.97 -44.17
C GLU A 182 -6.90 9.45 -42.73
N LEU A 183 -7.93 8.76 -42.22
CA LEU A 183 -7.87 8.15 -40.90
C LEU A 183 -6.85 7.00 -40.82
N ALA A 184 -6.72 6.20 -41.88
CA ALA A 184 -5.73 5.12 -41.95
C ALA A 184 -4.29 5.68 -41.95
N THR A 185 -4.04 6.74 -42.72
CA THR A 185 -2.72 7.40 -42.76
C THR A 185 -2.39 8.08 -41.43
N LEU A 186 -3.36 8.72 -40.78
CA LEU A 186 -3.18 9.32 -39.46
C LEU A 186 -2.86 8.25 -38.40
N LYS A 187 -3.55 7.10 -38.44
CA LYS A 187 -3.30 5.98 -37.53
C LYS A 187 -1.88 5.42 -37.69
N ALA A 188 -1.40 5.26 -38.92
CA ALA A 188 -0.04 4.82 -39.19
C ALA A 188 1.02 5.80 -38.66
N ASN A 189 0.77 7.11 -38.79
CA ASN A 189 1.67 8.15 -38.27
C ASN A 189 1.74 8.14 -36.73
N VAL A 190 0.61 7.91 -36.06
CA VAL A 190 0.56 7.81 -34.60
C VAL A 190 1.34 6.59 -34.12
N SER A 191 1.13 5.41 -34.72
CA SER A 191 1.89 4.20 -34.36
C SER A 191 3.40 4.39 -34.54
N ARG A 192 3.83 5.08 -35.60
CA ARG A 192 5.25 5.41 -35.82
C ARG A 192 5.81 6.34 -34.74
N LEU A 193 5.03 7.32 -34.27
CA LEU A 193 5.44 8.21 -33.19
C LEU A 193 5.51 7.48 -31.85
N GLU A 194 4.60 6.55 -31.57
CA GLU A 194 4.63 5.70 -30.37
C GLU A 194 5.84 4.77 -30.33
N GLU A 195 6.27 4.24 -31.49
CA GLU A 195 7.53 3.50 -31.59
C GLU A 195 8.73 4.40 -31.30
N LEU A 196 8.80 5.58 -31.92
CA LEU A 196 9.91 6.53 -31.69
C LEU A 196 10.00 7.02 -30.23
N LEU A 197 8.87 7.11 -29.53
CA LEU A 197 8.85 7.44 -28.10
C LEU A 197 9.35 6.28 -27.24
N ARG A 198 9.05 5.02 -27.59
CA ARG A 198 9.55 3.83 -26.89
C ARG A 198 11.06 3.62 -27.04
N TYR A 199 11.67 4.09 -28.13
CA TYR A 199 13.13 4.02 -28.34
C TYR A 199 13.91 5.18 -27.71
N LYS A 200 13.22 6.20 -27.15
CA LYS A 200 13.86 7.37 -26.52
C LYS A 200 13.92 7.31 -24.98
N THR A 201 13.35 6.27 -24.37
CA THR A 201 13.49 5.92 -22.95
C THR A 201 14.50 4.82 -22.77
#